data_AF-A0A6G6WU97-F1
#
_entry.id   AF-A0A6G6WU97-F1
#
_cell.length_a   1.000
_cell.length_b   1.000
_cell.length_c   1.000
_cell.angle_alpha   90.00
_cell.angle_beta   90.00
_cell.angle_gamma   90.00
#
_symmetry.space_group_name_H-M   'P 1'
#
loop_
_entity.id
_entity.type
_entity.pdbx_description
1 polymer ?
#
loop_
_entity_poly.entity_id
_entity_poly.type
_entity_poly.pdbx_seq_one_letter_code
_entity_poly.pdbx_strand_id
1 'polypeptide(L)' 'MRTTLALDDELLGKAQALTGLQEKSALVREALKALIERESARRLARLVGSEPEVKAAPRRRTNPA' A
#
# COMPACT_ATOMS: atom_id res chain seq x y z
N MET A 1 -16.20 -7.44 -12.27
CA MET A 1 -16.88 -8.65 -11.76
C MET A 1 -17.90 -8.21 -10.71
N ARG A 2 -19.12 -8.75 -10.74
CA ARG A 2 -20.13 -8.53 -9.68
C ARG A 2 -20.09 -9.74 -8.76
N THR A 3 -19.99 -9.49 -7.45
CA THR A 3 -19.83 -10.55 -6.45
C THR A 3 -20.60 -10.15 -5.20
N THR A 4 -21.25 -11.12 -4.56
CA THR A 4 -21.95 -10.92 -3.29
C THR A 4 -21.04 -11.41 -2.18
N LEU A 5 -20.79 -10.56 -1.18
CA LEU A 5 -19.91 -10.83 -0.05
C LEU A 5 -20.65 -10.50 1.23
N ALA A 6 -20.54 -11.35 2.25
CA ALA A 6 -20.97 -11.02 3.60
C ALA A 6 -19.88 -10.16 4.26
N LEU A 7 -20.27 -9.01 4.80
CA LEU A 7 -19.39 -8.07 5.49
C LEU A 7 -19.97 -7.74 6.85
N ASP A 8 -19.09 -7.53 7.82
CA ASP A 8 -19.44 -7.03 9.15
C ASP A 8 -19.79 -5.53 9.05
N ASP A 9 -21.00 -5.16 9.46
CA ASP A 9 -21.51 -3.79 9.36
C ASP A 9 -20.81 -2.82 10.33
N GLU A 10 -20.33 -3.29 11.48
CA GLU A 10 -19.54 -2.45 12.40
C GLU A 10 -18.18 -2.13 11.80
N LEU A 11 -17.53 -3.14 11.21
CA LEU A 11 -16.24 -2.95 10.55
C LEU A 11 -16.37 -2.01 9.35
N LEU A 12 -17.44 -2.18 8.57
CA LEU A 12 -17.76 -1.32 7.44
C LEU A 12 -17.98 0.12 7.92
N GLY A 13 -18.82 0.32 8.94
CA GLY A 13 -19.08 1.65 9.51
C GLY A 13 -17.83 2.35 10.03
N LYS A 14 -16.96 1.62 10.73
CA LYS A 14 -15.65 2.15 11.19
C LYS A 14 -14.78 2.57 10.00
N ALA A 15 -14.69 1.73 8.98
CA ALA A 15 -13.90 2.03 7.80
C ALA A 15 -14.45 3.23 7.02
N GLN A 16 -15.78 3.36 6.88
CA GLN A 16 -16.42 4.54 6.27
C GLN A 16 -16.16 5.81 7.08
N ALA A 17 -16.25 5.75 8.41
CA ALA A 17 -15.99 6.90 9.28
C ALA A 17 -14.53 7.37 9.21
N LEU A 18 -13.57 6.44 9.11
CA LEU A 18 -12.14 6.75 9.04
C LEU A 18 -11.67 7.19 7.65
N THR A 19 -12.25 6.63 6.59
CA THR A 19 -11.82 6.89 5.20
C THR A 19 -12.66 7.95 4.48
N GLY A 20 -13.87 8.24 4.98
CA GLY A 20 -14.86 9.09 4.32
C GLY A 20 -15.55 8.44 3.10
N LEU A 21 -15.17 7.21 2.72
CA LEU A 21 -15.71 6.53 1.56
C LEU A 21 -17.09 5.94 1.86
N GLN A 22 -18.14 6.53 1.31
CA GLN A 22 -19.52 6.08 1.55
C GLN A 22 -19.95 4.91 0.67
N GLU A 23 -19.34 4.76 -0.51
CA GLU A 23 -19.70 3.68 -1.42
C GLU A 23 -19.00 2.38 -1.03
N LYS A 24 -19.78 1.33 -0.70
CA LYS A 24 -19.25 0.01 -0.30
C LYS A 24 -18.28 -0.57 -1.33
N SER A 25 -18.57 -0.40 -2.62
CA SER A 25 -17.74 -0.93 -3.70
C SER A 25 -16.38 -0.22 -3.79
N ALA A 26 -16.37 1.10 -3.59
CA ALA A 26 -15.15 1.90 -3.54
C ALA A 26 -14.32 1.53 -2.32
N LEU A 27 -14.95 1.40 -1.15
CA LEU A 27 -14.28 1.03 0.09
C LEU A 27 -13.62 -0.36 -0.01
N VAL A 28 -14.31 -1.36 -0.57
CA VAL A 28 -13.73 -2.70 -0.79
C VAL A 28 -12.56 -2.65 -1.77
N ARG A 29 -12.65 -1.85 -2.83
CA ARG A 29 -11.55 -1.68 -3.80
C ARG A 29 -10.32 -1.07 -3.15
N GLU A 30 -10.49 -0.03 -2.35
CA GLU A 30 -9.39 0.61 -1.62
C GLU A 30 -8.82 -0.31 -0.53
N ALA A 31 -9.66 -1.10 0.15
CA ALA A 31 -9.18 -2.10 1.11
C ALA A 31 -8.24 -3.13 0.45
N LEU A 32 -8.57 -3.59 -0.76
CA LEU A 32 -7.72 -4.53 -1.50
C LEU A 32 -6.41 -3.88 -1.96
N LYS A 33 -6.46 -2.63 -2.45
CA LYS A 33 -5.24 -1.89 -2.80
C LYS A 33 -4.33 -1.68 -1.59
N ALA A 34 -4.88 -1.22 -0.47
CA ALA A 34 -4.14 -1.03 0.77
C ALA A 34 -3.50 -2.34 1.27
N LEU A 35 -4.19 -3.48 1.12
CA LEU A 35 -3.62 -4.78 1.46
C LEU A 35 -2.43 -5.15 0.58
N ILE A 36 -2.56 -4.93 -0.74
CA ILE A 36 -1.47 -5.17 -1.70
C ILE A 36 -0.28 -4.26 -1.41
N GLU A 37 -0.51 -2.97 -1.18
CA GLU A 37 0.53 -2.00 -0.85
C GLU A 37 1.26 -2.40 0.43
N ARG A 38 0.53 -2.80 1.48
CA ARG A 38 1.09 -3.25 2.75
C ARG A 38 1.98 -4.49 2.59
N GLU A 39 1.56 -5.48 1.80
CA GLU A 39 2.39 -6.66 1.52
C GLU A 39 3.58 -6.34 0.61
N SER A 40 3.39 -5.46 -0.36
CA SER A 40 4.45 -5.03 -1.26
C SER A 40 5.53 -4.28 -0.49
N ALA A 41 5.15 -3.37 0.40
CA ALA A 41 6.05 -2.69 1.32
C ALA A 41 6.81 -3.69 2.21
N ARG A 42 6.13 -4.69 2.78
CA ARG A 42 6.79 -5.77 3.54
C ARG A 42 7.81 -6.54 2.70
N ARG A 43 7.49 -6.87 1.45
CA ARG A 43 8.41 -7.56 0.54
C ARG A 43 9.60 -6.69 0.17
N LEU A 44 9.37 -5.42 -0.16
CA LEU A 44 10.42 -4.45 -0.50
C LEU A 44 11.35 -4.17 0.68
N ALA A 45 10.81 -4.04 1.90
CA ALA A 45 11.61 -3.88 3.10
C ALA A 45 12.60 -5.06 3.30
N ARG A 46 12.21 -6.28 2.91
CA ARG A 46 13.12 -7.44 2.91
C ARG A 46 14.20 -7.38 1.84
N LEU A 47 13.98 -6.65 0.74
CA LEU A 47 14.94 -6.50 -0.36
C LEU A 47 16.00 -5.42 -0.08
N VAL A 48 15.71 -4.42 0.74
CA VAL A 48 16.75 -3.57 1.37
C VAL A 48 17.33 -4.24 2.62
N GLY A 49 16.60 -5.20 3.20
CA GLY A 49 17.06 -6.09 4.27
C GLY A 49 17.95 -7.27 3.83
N SER A 50 18.09 -7.54 2.53
CA SER A 50 19.03 -8.55 2.01
C SER A 50 20.43 -7.99 1.74
N GLU A 51 20.54 -6.67 1.49
CA GLU A 51 21.83 -5.98 1.30
C GLU A 51 21.95 -4.80 2.27
N PRO A 52 21.96 -5.04 3.60
CA PRO A 52 22.00 -4.00 4.63
C PRO A 52 23.27 -3.13 4.57
N GLU A 53 24.33 -3.61 3.92
CA GLU A 53 25.60 -2.91 3.73
C GLU A 53 25.75 -2.24 2.36
N VAL A 54 24.72 -2.25 1.51
CA VAL A 54 24.82 -1.61 0.19
C VAL A 54 25.13 -0.12 0.36
N LYS A 55 26.24 0.30 -0.24
CA LYS A 55 26.65 1.71 -0.30
C LYS A 55 26.04 2.35 -1.54
N ALA A 56 25.44 3.52 -1.37
CA ALA A 56 24.91 4.29 -2.49
C ALA A 56 26.01 4.54 -3.54
N ALA A 57 25.70 4.34 -4.82
CA ALA A 57 26.64 4.61 -5.90
C ALA A 57 27.05 6.11 -5.90
N PRO A 58 28.31 6.45 -6.24
CA PRO A 58 28.76 7.83 -6.29
C PRO A 58 27.86 8.68 -7.20
N ARG A 59 27.40 9.83 -6.70
CA ARG A 59 26.66 10.78 -7.54
C ARG A 59 27.57 11.26 -8.67
N ARG A 60 27.17 11.01 -9.93
CA ARG A 60 27.84 11.60 -11.09
C ARG A 60 27.60 13.10 -11.06
N ARG A 61 28.61 13.88 -10.66
CA ARG A 61 28.60 15.34 -10.82
C ARG A 61 29.06 15.64 -12.24
N THR A 62 28.22 16.27 -13.04
CA THR A 62 28.66 16.94 -14.26
C THR A 62 29.61 18.06 -13.84
N ASN A 63 30.86 18.01 -14.31
CA ASN A 63 31.82 19.07 -14.02
C ASN A 63 31.26 20.38 -14.62
N PRO A 64 31.17 21.49 -13.88
CA PRO A 64 30.86 22.77 -14.50
C PRO A 64 31.99 23.12 -15.48
N ALA A 65 31.58 23.68 -16.63
CA ALA A 65 32.47 24.07 -17.72
C ALA A 65 33.49 25.15 -17.30
#